data_AF-A0A924TB76-F1
#
_entry.id   AF-A0A924TB76-F1
#
_cell.length_a   1.000
_cell.length_b   1.000
_cell.length_c   1.000
_cell.angle_alpha   90.00
_cell.angle_beta   90.00
_cell.angle_gamma   90.00
#
_symmetry.space_group_name_H-M   'P 1'
#
loop_
_entity.id
_entity.type
_entity.pdbx_description
1 polymer ?
#
loop_
_entity_poly.entity_id
_entity_poly.type
_entity_poly.pdbx_seq_one_letter_code
_entity_poly.pdbx_strand_id
1 'polypeptide(L)'
;MNNRRNFLSGAGAITGAVLAASVSKVAMAALPEPVLQTKPDTMPPLVPATGRPYNPVVTLNGWTLPWRMNQGVKEFHLVAEPVVREMAPGFKAHLWGYKGQSPG
;
A
#
# COMPACT_ATOMS: atom_id res chain seq x y z
N MET A 1 33.81 -22.93 7.38
CA MET A 1 33.25 -21.70 8.00
C MET A 1 31.89 -21.43 7.37
N ASN A 2 30.79 -21.61 8.11
CA ASN A 2 29.44 -21.39 7.58
C ASN A 2 29.12 -19.89 7.52
N ASN A 3 29.00 -19.35 6.30
CA ASN A 3 28.72 -17.95 6.06
C ASN A 3 27.21 -17.68 6.18
N ARG A 4 26.82 -16.72 7.04
CA ARG A 4 25.43 -16.29 7.25
C ARG A 4 24.72 -15.91 5.95
N ARG A 5 25.47 -15.38 4.98
CA ARG A 5 24.96 -15.00 3.65
C ARG A 5 24.47 -16.21 2.84
N ASN A 6 25.19 -17.33 2.93
CA ASN A 6 24.85 -18.56 2.21
C ASN A 6 23.66 -19.30 2.86
N PHE A 7 23.53 -19.18 4.19
CA PHE A 7 22.38 -19.71 4.92
C PHE A 7 21.09 -18.97 4.58
N LEU A 8 21.12 -17.63 4.57
CA LEU A 8 19.95 -16.82 4.20
C LEU A 8 19.58 -16.95 2.72
N SER A 9 20.56 -17.11 1.82
CA SER A 9 20.28 -17.34 0.40
C SER A 9 19.68 -18.72 0.13
N GLY A 10 20.14 -19.77 0.82
CA GLY A 10 19.63 -21.13 0.64
C GLY A 10 18.27 -21.36 1.30
N ALA A 11 18.11 -20.96 2.58
CA ALA A 11 16.87 -21.14 3.33
C ALA A 11 15.78 -20.12 2.95
N GLY A 12 16.18 -18.87 2.64
CA GLY A 12 15.26 -17.81 2.24
C GLY A 12 14.63 -18.04 0.87
N ALA A 13 15.39 -18.58 -0.10
CA ALA A 13 14.86 -18.86 -1.44
C ALA A 13 13.82 -19.99 -1.42
N ILE A 14 14.07 -21.08 -0.69
CA ILE A 14 13.16 -22.23 -0.62
C ILE A 14 11.90 -21.87 0.17
N THR A 15 12.05 -21.22 1.32
CA THR A 15 10.91 -20.84 2.17
C THR A 15 10.07 -19.73 1.53
N GLY A 16 10.71 -18.74 0.91
CA GLY A 16 10.02 -17.64 0.23
C GLY A 16 9.24 -18.10 -1.01
N ALA A 17 9.78 -19.04 -1.79
CA ALA A 17 9.09 -19.58 -2.97
C ALA A 17 7.84 -20.39 -2.59
N VAL A 18 7.90 -21.19 -1.52
CA VAL A 18 6.75 -21.98 -1.05
C VAL A 18 5.65 -21.07 -0.48
N LEU A 19 6.01 -20.02 0.25
CA LEU A 19 5.06 -19.03 0.78
C LEU A 19 4.41 -18.17 -0.32
N ALA A 20 5.14 -17.84 -1.39
CA ALA A 20 4.58 -17.11 -2.52
C ALA A 20 3.67 -18.00 -3.39
N ALA A 21 4.00 -19.29 -3.52
CA ALA A 21 3.21 -20.25 -4.29
C ALA A 21 1.91 -20.69 -3.60
N SER A 22 1.78 -20.50 -2.28
CA SER A 22 0.56 -20.83 -1.53
C SER A 22 -0.58 -19.83 -1.76
N VAL A 23 -0.27 -18.64 -2.27
CA VAL A 23 -1.30 -17.65 -2.65
C VAL A 23 -1.79 -17.97 -4.06
N SER A 24 -3.05 -18.37 -4.17
CA SER A 24 -3.68 -18.63 -5.47
C SER A 24 -3.67 -17.37 -6.34
N LYS A 25 -3.23 -17.49 -7.61
CA LYS A 25 -3.32 -16.42 -8.61
C LYS A 25 -4.74 -15.90 -8.78
N VAL A 26 -5.74 -16.77 -8.59
CA VAL A 26 -7.17 -16.38 -8.63
C VAL A 26 -7.52 -15.44 -7.48
N ALA A 27 -6.96 -15.69 -6.28
CA ALA A 27 -7.17 -14.80 -5.15
C ALA A 27 -6.53 -13.42 -5.38
N MET A 28 -5.40 -13.35 -6.09
CA MET A 28 -4.79 -12.08 -6.48
C MET A 28 -5.54 -11.35 -7.58
N ALA A 29 -6.08 -12.06 -8.57
CA ALA A 29 -6.94 -11.48 -9.60
C ALA A 29 -8.29 -10.98 -9.05
N ALA A 30 -8.73 -11.53 -7.91
CA ALA A 30 -9.95 -11.09 -7.24
C ALA A 30 -9.77 -9.79 -6.44
N LEU A 31 -8.55 -9.30 -6.25
CA LEU A 31 -8.33 -8.02 -5.58
C LEU A 31 -8.81 -6.87 -6.49
N PRO A 32 -9.45 -5.84 -5.90
CA PRO A 32 -9.80 -4.65 -6.66
C PRO A 32 -8.54 -3.91 -7.09
N GLU A 33 -8.63 -3.28 -8.27
CA GLU A 33 -7.56 -2.46 -8.82
C GLU A 33 -7.15 -1.36 -7.81
N PRO A 34 -5.84 -1.22 -7.53
CA PRO A 34 -5.31 -0.14 -6.71
C PRO A 34 -5.77 1.25 -7.17
N VAL A 35 -6.46 1.98 -6.28
CA VAL A 35 -6.61 3.43 -6.45
C VAL A 35 -5.28 4.08 -6.10
N LEU A 36 -4.77 4.94 -6.99
CA LEU A 36 -3.51 5.67 -6.83
C LEU A 36 -3.78 7.17 -6.70
N GLN A 37 -2.95 7.85 -5.90
CA GLN A 37 -2.90 9.30 -5.83
C GLN A 37 -1.44 9.75 -5.89
N THR A 38 -1.07 10.45 -6.96
CA THR A 38 0.32 10.87 -7.18
C THR A 38 0.54 12.35 -6.89
N LYS A 39 -0.52 13.13 -6.67
CA LYS A 39 -0.43 14.56 -6.34
C LYS A 39 -0.47 14.77 -4.84
N PRO A 40 0.26 15.75 -4.29
CA PRO A 40 0.24 16.06 -2.86
C PRO A 40 -0.96 16.94 -2.44
N ASP A 41 -1.96 17.13 -3.30
CA ASP A 41 -3.08 18.02 -3.02
C ASP A 41 -3.97 17.46 -1.90
N THR A 42 -4.44 18.33 -1.00
CA THR A 42 -5.43 17.94 0.02
C THR A 42 -6.73 17.54 -0.67
N MET A 43 -7.18 16.31 -0.44
CA MET A 43 -8.46 15.84 -0.95
C MET A 43 -9.61 16.09 0.04
N PRO A 44 -10.84 16.32 -0.46
CA PRO A 44 -12.01 16.39 0.40
C PRO A 44 -12.17 15.07 1.18
N PRO A 45 -12.82 15.13 2.37
CA PRO A 45 -13.00 13.95 3.19
C PRO A 45 -13.83 12.89 2.46
N LEU A 46 -13.44 11.63 2.57
CA LEU A 46 -14.19 10.52 1.99
C LEU A 46 -15.40 10.21 2.86
N VAL A 47 -16.59 10.61 2.39
CA VAL A 47 -17.85 10.34 3.09
C VAL A 47 -18.23 8.87 2.90
N PRO A 48 -18.58 8.14 3.97
CA PRO A 48 -18.96 6.74 3.88
C PRO A 48 -20.22 6.53 3.05
N ALA A 49 -20.08 5.92 1.86
CA ALA A 49 -21.21 5.40 1.09
C ALA A 49 -21.79 4.11 1.73
N THR A 50 -21.00 3.41 2.56
CA THR A 50 -21.36 2.16 3.23
C THR A 50 -20.68 2.06 4.61
N GLY A 51 -21.16 1.13 5.44
CA GLY A 51 -20.64 0.89 6.79
C GLY A 51 -21.25 1.83 7.84
N ARG A 52 -20.61 1.93 9.01
CA ARG A 52 -21.09 2.82 10.09
C ARG A 52 -20.83 4.29 9.72
N PRO A 53 -21.82 5.18 9.88
CA PRO A 53 -21.60 6.61 9.77
C PRO A 53 -20.51 7.08 10.74
N TYR A 54 -19.66 7.99 10.29
CA TYR A 54 -18.67 8.70 11.10
C TYR A 54 -18.45 10.09 10.52
N ASN A 55 -17.93 11.01 11.33
CA ASN A 55 -17.49 12.31 10.84
C ASN A 55 -16.07 12.16 10.25
N PRO A 56 -15.87 12.29 8.92
CA PRO A 56 -14.59 12.04 8.31
C PRO A 56 -13.58 13.16 8.62
N VAL A 57 -12.32 12.77 8.77
CA VAL A 57 -11.20 13.70 9.00
C VAL A 57 -10.53 14.01 7.68
N VAL A 58 -10.09 15.25 7.52
CA VAL A 58 -9.27 15.68 6.38
C VAL A 58 -7.80 15.54 6.73
N THR A 59 -7.08 14.75 5.93
CA THR A 59 -5.62 14.67 5.98
C THR A 59 -5.04 15.72 5.04
N LEU A 60 -4.34 16.71 5.59
CA LEU A 60 -3.67 17.73 4.79
C LEU A 60 -2.60 17.11 3.90
N ASN A 61 -2.50 17.63 2.69
CA ASN A 61 -1.58 17.18 1.64
C ASN A 61 -1.67 15.68 1.33
N GLY A 62 -2.86 15.12 1.51
CA GLY A 62 -3.10 13.69 1.41
C GLY A 62 -4.57 13.39 1.12
N TRP A 63 -4.90 12.12 1.31
CA TRP A 63 -6.21 11.58 0.94
C TRP A 63 -6.58 10.42 1.86
N THR A 64 -7.88 10.12 1.93
CA THR A 64 -8.35 8.93 2.66
C THR A 64 -8.38 7.75 1.71
N LEU A 65 -7.64 6.68 2.05
CA LEU A 65 -7.64 5.45 1.28
C LEU A 65 -9.06 4.86 1.19
N PRO A 66 -9.58 4.60 -0.02
CA PRO A 66 -10.83 3.91 -0.19
C PRO A 66 -10.76 2.48 0.36
N TRP A 67 -11.82 2.14 1.07
CA TRP A 67 -12.20 0.82 1.52
C TRP A 67 -13.41 0.24 0.79
N ARG A 68 -13.65 -1.04 1.05
CA ARG A 68 -14.94 -1.70 0.79
C ARG A 68 -15.44 -2.38 2.06
N MET A 69 -16.74 -2.63 2.13
CA MET A 69 -17.28 -3.54 3.15
C MET A 69 -17.11 -4.98 2.68
N ASN A 70 -16.58 -5.83 3.54
CA ASN A 70 -16.46 -7.28 3.32
C ASN A 70 -16.94 -8.00 4.59
N GLN A 71 -18.08 -8.71 4.53
CA GLN A 71 -18.63 -9.47 5.66
C GLN A 71 -18.67 -8.70 7.00
N GLY A 72 -19.04 -7.41 6.96
CA GLY A 72 -19.15 -6.56 8.15
C GLY A 72 -17.86 -5.87 8.59
N VAL A 73 -16.72 -6.13 7.94
CA VAL A 73 -15.46 -5.41 8.19
C VAL A 73 -15.12 -4.44 7.06
N LYS A 74 -14.40 -3.37 7.40
CA LYS A 74 -13.78 -2.46 6.43
C LYS A 74 -12.49 -3.10 5.92
N GLU A 75 -12.43 -3.38 4.63
CA GLU A 75 -11.22 -3.89 3.98
C GLU A 75 -10.56 -2.78 3.16
N PHE A 76 -9.26 -2.61 3.36
CA PHE A 76 -8.41 -1.65 2.64
C PHE A 76 -7.35 -2.40 1.85
N HIS A 77 -7.00 -1.90 0.67
CA HIS A 77 -5.93 -2.48 -0.15
C HIS A 77 -4.79 -1.47 -0.28
N LEU A 78 -3.65 -1.75 0.38
CA LEU A 78 -2.41 -0.96 0.30
C LEU A 78 -1.40 -1.64 -0.60
N VAL A 79 -0.69 -0.86 -1.42
CA VAL A 79 0.46 -1.34 -2.21
C VAL A 79 1.64 -0.47 -1.84
N ALA A 80 2.69 -1.09 -1.31
CA ALA A 80 3.95 -0.45 -1.02
C ALA A 80 4.78 -0.33 -2.30
N GLU A 81 5.28 0.86 -2.59
CA GLU A 81 6.05 1.13 -3.80
C GLU A 81 7.08 2.25 -3.60
N PRO A 82 8.15 2.27 -4.41
CA PRO A 82 9.06 3.40 -4.43
C PRO A 82 8.38 4.63 -5.03
N VAL A 83 8.52 5.78 -4.38
CA VAL A 83 7.93 7.06 -4.76
C VAL A 83 9.03 8.10 -4.90
N VAL A 84 8.95 8.92 -5.94
CA VAL A 84 9.80 10.11 -6.09
C VAL A 84 8.96 11.35 -5.82
N ARG A 85 9.43 12.21 -4.91
CA ARG A 85 8.76 13.47 -4.53
C ARG A 85 9.73 14.63 -4.62
N GLU A 86 9.24 15.75 -5.13
CA GLU A 86 9.93 17.03 -5.00
C GLU A 86 9.51 17.67 -3.67
N MET A 87 10.45 17.79 -2.73
CA MET A 87 10.19 18.31 -1.38
C MET A 87 10.34 19.84 -1.30
N ALA A 88 11.18 20.38 -2.17
CA ALA A 88 11.41 21.80 -2.41
C ALA A 88 11.84 21.98 -3.88
N PRO A 89 11.75 23.18 -4.47
CA PRO A 89 12.13 23.40 -5.86
C PRO A 89 13.54 22.85 -6.18
N GLY A 90 13.62 21.89 -7.10
CA GLY A 90 14.84 21.20 -7.51
C GLY A 90 15.32 20.08 -6.57
N PHE A 91 14.71 19.89 -5.39
CA PHE A 91 15.08 18.85 -4.44
C PHE A 91 14.13 17.65 -4.52
N LYS A 92 14.61 16.56 -5.15
CA LYS A 92 13.88 15.30 -5.28
C LYS A 92 14.38 14.26 -4.28
N ALA A 93 13.43 13.66 -3.54
CA ALA A 93 13.67 12.56 -2.63
C ALA A 93 13.12 11.25 -3.23
N HIS A 94 13.91 10.19 -3.12
CA HIS A 94 13.48 8.81 -3.40
C HIS A 94 13.06 8.17 -2.07
N LEU A 95 11.77 7.84 -1.97
CA LEU A 95 11.12 7.42 -0.74
C LEU A 95 10.43 6.06 -0.96
N TRP A 96 10.10 5.39 0.14
CA TRP A 96 9.07 4.36 0.13
C TRP A 96 7.74 4.99 0.52
N GLY A 97 6.67 4.52 -0.10
CA GLY A 97 5.34 5.06 0.08
C GLY A 97 4.27 4.04 -0.24
N TYR A 98 3.02 4.49 -0.14
CA TYR A 98 1.86 3.71 -0.51
C TYR A 98 1.08 4.44 -1.59
N LYS A 99 0.63 3.71 -2.63
CA LYS A 99 -0.31 4.21 -3.65
C LYS A 99 0.08 5.55 -4.29
N GLY A 100 1.36 5.80 -4.48
CA GLY A 100 1.89 6.97 -5.17
C GLY A 100 2.23 8.15 -4.26
N GLN A 101 2.14 8.01 -2.93
CA GLN A 101 2.50 9.07 -1.97
C GLN A 101 3.47 8.62 -0.88
N SER A 102 4.22 9.61 -0.37
CA SER A 102 5.02 9.52 0.86
C SER A 102 5.01 10.91 1.52
N PRO A 103 4.47 11.07 2.76
CA PRO A 103 3.75 10.05 3.53
C PRO A 103 2.54 9.49 2.76
N GLY A 104 2.21 8.22 3.01
CA GLY A 104 1.10 7.51 2.36
C GLY A 104 -0.02 7.17 3.32
#